data_AF-A0A524KNV4-F1
#
_entry.id   AF-A0A524KNV4-F1
#
_cell.length_a   1.000
_cell.length_b   1.000
_cell.length_c   1.000
_cell.angle_alpha   90.00
_cell.angle_beta   90.00
_cell.angle_gamma   90.00
#
_symmetry.space_group_name_H-M   'P 1'
#
loop_
_entity.id
_entity.type
_entity.pdbx_description
1 polymer ?
#
loop_
_entity_poly.entity_id
_entity_poly.type
_entity_poly.pdbx_seq_one_letter_code
_entity_poly.pdbx_strand_id
1 'polypeptide(L)'
;MDAFLADIGYTRWAIAVLLWIPVAGAAAVLLFPAARAKKIALAVTLLEFLVSLGLWWAYVPDGAAVQLVARHRWVPDWGIQYYVGMDGISLMLVLLTTFTMPLAVLGSWAGITTKEKGFYALMLVLTTGMIGVFVSLDLFLFYVFWEVMLVPMYFIIGVWGGKGRLYASLKFFIYTMLGSLLMLVAILVLFYSAGRATGVFSFQYEHILRYATVPGSAGFWLFGAFFLAFAIKVPMVPFH
;
A
#
# COMPACT_ATOMS: atom_id res chain seq x y z
N MET A 1 25.30 -1.41 13.56
CA MET A 1 23.90 -1.81 13.32
C MET A 1 23.84 -2.90 12.27
N ASP A 2 24.57 -2.72 11.16
CA ASP A 2 24.56 -3.62 9.99
C ASP A 2 24.89 -5.08 10.33
N ALA A 3 25.91 -5.32 11.17
CA ALA A 3 26.26 -6.67 11.61
C ALA A 3 25.13 -7.37 12.37
N PHE A 4 24.39 -6.64 13.21
CA PHE A 4 23.25 -7.16 13.95
C PHE A 4 22.06 -7.47 13.02
N LEU A 5 21.76 -6.56 12.08
CA LEU A 5 20.69 -6.77 11.11
C LEU A 5 21.00 -7.95 10.17
N ALA A 6 22.26 -8.14 9.80
CA ALA A 6 22.70 -9.29 9.03
C ALA A 6 22.55 -10.60 9.82
N ASP A 7 22.94 -10.62 11.09
CA ASP A 7 22.86 -11.79 11.97
C ASP A 7 21.43 -12.31 12.13
N ILE A 8 20.46 -11.40 12.33
CA ILE A 8 19.04 -11.76 12.43
C ILE A 8 18.37 -11.96 11.06
N GLY A 9 19.12 -11.86 9.96
CA GLY A 9 18.60 -11.98 8.59
C GLY A 9 17.51 -10.96 8.24
N TYR A 10 17.59 -9.75 8.79
CA TYR A 10 16.56 -8.71 8.74
C TYR A 10 15.98 -8.49 7.32
N THR A 11 16.85 -8.41 6.32
CA THR A 11 16.46 -8.15 4.92
C THR A 11 15.55 -9.23 4.32
N ARG A 12 15.50 -10.44 4.90
CA ARG A 12 14.67 -11.55 4.41
C ARG A 12 13.22 -11.46 4.88
N TRP A 13 12.96 -10.82 6.02
CA TRP A 13 11.64 -10.84 6.67
C TRP A 13 11.05 -9.46 6.93
N ALA A 14 11.84 -8.38 6.89
CA ALA A 14 11.40 -7.04 7.26
C ALA A 14 10.13 -6.59 6.53
N ILE A 15 10.12 -6.64 5.18
CA ILE A 15 8.94 -6.24 4.39
C ILE A 15 7.72 -7.10 4.73
N ALA A 16 7.90 -8.41 4.89
CA ALA A 16 6.80 -9.30 5.25
C ALA A 16 6.22 -8.94 6.63
N VAL A 17 7.06 -8.67 7.63
CA VAL A 17 6.60 -8.24 8.95
C VAL A 17 5.87 -6.90 8.86
N LEU A 18 6.40 -5.93 8.14
CA LEU A 18 5.74 -4.63 7.94
C LEU A 18 4.36 -4.76 7.27
N LEU A 19 4.17 -5.70 6.34
CA LEU A 19 2.88 -5.93 5.71
C LEU A 19 1.90 -6.70 6.60
N TRP A 20 2.38 -7.69 7.35
CA TRP A 20 1.48 -8.62 8.06
C TRP A 20 1.24 -8.28 9.53
N ILE A 21 2.13 -7.52 10.17
CA ILE A 21 1.95 -7.14 11.57
C ILE A 21 0.70 -6.26 11.82
N PRO A 22 0.33 -5.32 10.93
CA PRO A 22 -0.88 -4.52 11.13
C PRO A 22 -2.13 -5.35 10.86
N VAL A 23 -2.09 -6.31 9.92
CA VAL A 23 -3.19 -7.27 9.69
C VAL A 23 -3.42 -8.13 10.93
N ALA A 24 -2.36 -8.69 11.51
CA ALA A 24 -2.44 -9.45 12.76
C ALA A 24 -2.94 -8.58 13.92
N GLY A 25 -2.47 -7.34 13.99
CA GLY A 25 -2.95 -6.33 14.94
C GLY A 25 -4.43 -6.00 14.77
N ALA A 26 -4.92 -5.87 13.53
CA ALA A 26 -6.33 -5.61 13.24
C ALA A 26 -7.20 -6.79 13.70
N ALA A 27 -6.78 -8.02 13.41
CA ALA A 27 -7.44 -9.22 13.93
C ALA A 27 -7.44 -9.23 15.46
N ALA A 28 -6.32 -8.93 16.11
CA ALA A 28 -6.25 -8.82 17.56
C ALA A 28 -7.22 -7.75 18.12
N VAL A 29 -7.26 -6.56 17.53
CA VAL A 29 -8.22 -5.50 17.91
C VAL A 29 -9.67 -6.02 17.81
N LEU A 30 -10.00 -6.80 16.78
CA LEU A 30 -11.35 -7.36 16.58
C LEU A 30 -11.66 -8.53 17.52
N LEU A 31 -10.68 -9.31 17.97
CA LEU A 31 -10.88 -10.45 18.86
C LEU A 31 -10.93 -10.05 20.34
N PHE A 32 -10.14 -9.06 20.76
CA PHE A 32 -10.07 -8.62 22.16
C PHE A 32 -11.18 -7.63 22.55
N PRO A 33 -11.40 -7.40 23.87
CA PRO A 33 -12.37 -6.41 24.35
C PRO A 33 -12.06 -4.99 23.87
N ALA A 34 -13.11 -4.19 23.64
CA ALA A 34 -12.97 -2.82 23.11
C ALA A 34 -12.03 -1.93 23.93
N ALA A 35 -12.02 -2.08 25.26
CA ALA A 35 -11.12 -1.34 26.15
C ALA A 35 -9.61 -1.54 25.85
N ARG A 36 -9.25 -2.59 25.11
CA ARG A 36 -7.86 -2.85 24.68
C ARG A 36 -7.55 -2.36 23.27
N ALA A 37 -8.55 -1.97 22.46
CA ALA A 37 -8.37 -1.63 21.05
C ALA A 37 -7.30 -0.54 20.84
N LYS A 38 -7.39 0.56 21.60
CA LYS A 38 -6.43 1.68 21.59
C LYS A 38 -5.00 1.22 21.89
N LYS A 39 -4.84 0.41 22.93
CA LYS A 39 -3.53 -0.07 23.40
C LYS A 39 -2.91 -1.06 22.42
N ILE A 40 -3.72 -1.97 21.87
CA ILE A 40 -3.26 -2.94 20.87
C ILE A 40 -2.81 -2.20 19.61
N ALA A 41 -3.62 -1.29 19.08
CA ALA A 41 -3.26 -0.52 17.89
C ALA A 41 -2.01 0.33 18.09
N LEU A 42 -1.87 0.98 19.26
CA LEU A 42 -0.65 1.72 19.58
C LEU A 42 0.57 0.80 19.66
N ALA A 43 0.46 -0.35 20.33
CA ALA A 43 1.57 -1.29 20.43
C ALA A 43 2.00 -1.83 19.06
N VAL A 44 1.03 -2.15 18.19
CA VAL A 44 1.30 -2.66 16.84
C VAL A 44 1.97 -1.59 15.97
N THR A 45 1.44 -0.36 15.93
CA THR A 45 2.02 0.74 15.15
C THR A 45 3.40 1.17 15.66
N LEU A 46 3.64 1.14 16.97
CA LEU A 46 4.98 1.37 17.53
C LEU A 46 5.95 0.26 17.16
N LEU A 47 5.53 -1.01 17.24
CA LEU A 47 6.37 -2.14 16.86
C LEU A 47 6.71 -2.09 15.36
N GLU A 48 5.73 -1.78 14.52
CA GLU A 48 5.90 -1.60 13.08
C GLU A 48 6.88 -0.46 12.77
N PHE A 49 6.79 0.68 13.47
CA PHE A 49 7.77 1.76 13.37
C PHE A 49 9.17 1.34 13.80
N LEU A 50 9.31 0.62 14.92
CA LEU A 50 10.61 0.11 15.37
C LEU A 50 11.23 -0.86 14.36
N VAL A 51 10.40 -1.72 13.74
CA VAL A 51 10.84 -2.60 12.67
C VAL A 51 11.28 -1.78 11.45
N SER A 52 10.53 -0.75 11.06
CA SER A 52 10.86 0.04 9.86
C SER A 52 12.15 0.85 10.01
N LEU A 53 12.52 1.29 11.22
CA LEU A 53 13.79 1.98 11.46
C LEU A 53 15.00 1.15 11.00
N GLY A 54 14.95 -0.18 11.15
CA GLY A 54 15.99 -1.09 10.65
C GLY A 54 16.28 -0.93 9.15
N LEU A 55 15.30 -0.50 8.36
CA LEU A 55 15.45 -0.30 6.92
C LEU A 55 16.47 0.80 6.60
N TRP A 56 16.59 1.82 7.45
CA TRP A 56 17.54 2.93 7.25
C TRP A 56 18.99 2.45 7.16
N TRP A 57 19.36 1.47 8.01
CA TRP A 57 20.70 0.88 8.02
C TRP A 57 20.83 -0.30 7.07
N ALA A 58 19.74 -0.99 6.76
CA ALA A 58 19.76 -2.13 5.84
C ALA A 58 19.84 -1.71 4.36
N TYR A 59 19.36 -0.52 4.01
CA TYR A 59 19.36 0.00 2.64
C TYR A 59 20.73 0.56 2.23
N VAL A 60 21.21 0.18 1.05
CA VAL A 60 22.51 0.64 0.51
C VAL A 60 22.28 1.64 -0.63
N PRO A 61 22.55 2.95 -0.46
CA PRO A 61 22.23 3.97 -1.47
C PRO A 61 22.80 3.72 -2.87
N ASP A 62 24.05 3.26 -2.95
CA ASP A 62 24.75 2.98 -4.23
C ASP A 62 24.65 1.49 -4.64
N GLY A 63 23.68 0.77 -4.06
CA GLY A 63 23.47 -0.65 -4.31
C GLY A 63 22.57 -0.94 -5.52
N ALA A 64 21.91 -2.10 -5.49
CA ALA A 64 20.89 -2.43 -6.48
C ALA A 64 19.72 -1.43 -6.42
N ALA A 65 19.12 -1.12 -7.57
CA ALA A 65 17.99 -0.19 -7.67
C ALA A 65 16.78 -0.62 -6.81
N VAL A 66 16.57 -1.93 -6.67
CA VAL A 66 15.57 -2.53 -5.80
C VAL A 66 16.26 -3.48 -4.84
N GLN A 67 15.94 -3.36 -3.55
CA GLN A 67 16.54 -4.10 -2.45
C GLN A 67 15.47 -4.75 -1.57
N LEU A 68 15.90 -5.60 -0.62
CA LEU A 68 15.03 -6.35 0.30
C LEU A 68 13.92 -7.13 -0.44
N VAL A 69 14.27 -7.72 -1.59
CA VAL A 69 13.31 -8.38 -2.46
C VAL A 69 12.78 -9.67 -1.84
N ALA A 70 11.46 -9.81 -1.82
CA ALA A 70 10.78 -11.08 -1.57
C ALA A 70 9.86 -11.40 -2.76
N ARG A 71 10.01 -12.61 -3.30
CA ARG A 71 9.31 -13.04 -4.51
C ARG A 71 8.76 -14.45 -4.36
N HIS A 72 7.45 -14.57 -4.46
CA HIS A 72 6.74 -15.83 -4.37
C HIS A 72 5.65 -15.95 -5.45
N ARG A 73 5.36 -17.19 -5.84
CA ARG A 73 4.24 -17.50 -6.73
C ARG A 73 2.93 -17.23 -6.00
N TRP A 74 2.04 -16.43 -6.59
CA TRP A 74 0.71 -16.16 -6.02
C TRP A 74 -0.40 -16.74 -6.88
N VAL A 75 -0.59 -16.24 -8.10
CA VAL A 75 -1.52 -16.80 -9.10
C VAL A 75 -0.80 -16.94 -10.44
N PRO A 76 0.05 -17.97 -10.61
CA PRO A 76 0.93 -18.10 -11.77
C PRO A 76 0.20 -18.18 -13.10
N ASP A 77 -0.97 -18.81 -13.14
CA ASP A 77 -1.78 -18.97 -14.35
C ASP A 77 -2.23 -17.63 -14.93
N TRP A 78 -2.29 -16.58 -14.09
CA TRP A 78 -2.67 -15.23 -14.49
C TRP A 78 -1.45 -14.30 -14.56
N GLY A 79 -0.23 -14.82 -14.40
CA GLY A 79 0.99 -14.02 -14.39
C GLY A 79 1.17 -13.13 -13.17
N ILE A 80 0.44 -13.40 -12.08
CA ILE A 80 0.46 -12.59 -10.85
C ILE A 80 1.45 -13.19 -9.85
N GLN A 81 2.32 -12.34 -9.30
CA GLN A 81 3.29 -12.73 -8.30
C GLN A 81 3.16 -11.90 -7.03
N TYR A 82 3.48 -12.53 -5.90
CA TYR A 82 3.82 -11.77 -4.71
C TYR A 82 5.26 -11.29 -4.91
N TYR A 83 5.43 -10.13 -5.52
CA TYR A 83 6.73 -9.52 -5.78
C TYR A 83 6.80 -8.18 -5.08
N VAL A 84 7.57 -8.15 -4.00
CA VAL A 84 7.79 -6.95 -3.20
C VAL A 84 9.29 -6.66 -3.07
N GLY A 85 9.61 -5.39 -2.92
CA GLY A 85 10.96 -4.88 -2.70
C GLY A 85 10.89 -3.37 -2.51
N MET A 86 12.02 -2.73 -2.30
CA MET A 86 12.06 -1.28 -2.07
C MET A 86 13.22 -0.62 -2.77
N ASP A 87 12.97 0.56 -3.31
CA ASP A 87 13.98 1.54 -3.69
C ASP A 87 14.12 2.63 -2.61
N GLY A 88 14.94 3.65 -2.87
CA GLY A 88 15.17 4.75 -1.95
C GLY A 88 13.94 5.63 -1.70
N ILE A 89 13.01 5.72 -2.65
CA ILE A 89 11.76 6.47 -2.50
C ILE A 89 10.80 5.67 -1.62
N SER A 90 10.61 4.39 -1.90
CA SER A 90 9.82 3.47 -1.09
C SER A 90 10.29 3.45 0.35
N LEU A 91 11.60 3.46 0.60
CA LEU A 91 12.18 3.54 1.94
C LEU A 91 11.65 4.75 2.71
N MET A 92 11.74 5.95 2.12
CA MET A 92 11.30 7.19 2.76
C MET A 92 9.79 7.16 3.05
N LEU A 93 8.99 6.66 2.10
CA LEU A 93 7.53 6.61 2.23
C LEU A 93 7.09 5.57 3.27
N VAL A 94 7.76 4.43 3.38
CA VAL A 94 7.50 3.42 4.42
C VAL A 94 7.89 3.96 5.81
N LEU A 95 9.05 4.61 5.94
CA LEU A 95 9.48 5.24 7.20
C LEU A 95 8.48 6.33 7.63
N LEU A 96 8.06 7.20 6.71
CA LEU A 96 7.08 8.24 7.00
C LEU A 96 5.72 7.64 7.41
N THR A 97 5.25 6.62 6.70
CA THR A 97 3.98 5.94 7.00
C THR A 97 4.02 5.35 8.40
N THR A 98 5.03 4.55 8.70
CA THR A 98 5.17 3.89 10.00
C THR A 98 5.43 4.88 11.14
N PHE A 99 6.07 6.02 10.88
CA PHE A 99 6.23 7.11 11.86
C PHE A 99 4.90 7.82 12.17
N THR A 100 4.09 8.09 11.15
CA THR A 100 2.85 8.87 11.30
C THR A 100 1.71 8.07 11.92
N MET A 101 1.65 6.76 11.69
CA MET A 101 0.60 5.89 12.24
C MET A 101 0.47 5.88 13.77
N PRO A 102 1.53 5.72 14.58
CA PRO A 102 1.39 5.80 16.04
C PRO A 102 0.93 7.18 16.50
N LEU A 103 1.33 8.26 15.81
CA LEU A 103 0.85 9.62 16.10
C LEU A 103 -0.65 9.76 15.79
N ALA A 104 -1.10 9.22 14.66
CA ALA A 104 -2.52 9.20 14.29
C ALA A 104 -3.36 8.38 15.28
N VAL A 105 -2.83 7.24 15.74
CA VAL A 105 -3.45 6.44 16.81
C VAL A 105 -3.55 7.26 18.09
N LEU A 106 -2.45 7.86 18.59
CA LEU A 106 -2.46 8.68 19.81
C LEU A 106 -3.42 9.88 19.70
N GLY A 107 -3.40 10.60 18.58
CA GLY A 107 -4.27 11.76 18.34
C GLY A 107 -5.77 11.39 18.34
N SER A 108 -6.10 10.15 18.00
CA SER A 108 -7.49 9.68 17.97
C SER A 108 -8.06 9.28 19.34
N TRP A 109 -7.24 9.12 20.39
CA TRP A 109 -7.67 8.51 21.66
C TRP A 109 -8.82 9.24 22.36
N ALA A 110 -8.81 10.58 22.33
CA ALA A 110 -9.85 11.40 22.91
C ALA A 110 -11.05 11.59 21.96
N GLY A 111 -10.82 11.59 20.64
CA GLY A 111 -11.86 11.83 19.63
C GLY A 111 -12.72 10.62 19.30
N ILE A 112 -12.16 9.41 19.41
CA ILE A 112 -12.84 8.15 19.07
C ILE A 112 -13.28 7.44 20.35
N THR A 113 -14.56 7.55 20.66
CA THR A 113 -15.20 6.97 21.86
C THR A 113 -16.28 5.94 21.54
N THR A 114 -16.66 5.81 20.27
CA THR A 114 -17.68 4.85 19.81
C THR A 114 -17.11 3.92 18.76
N LYS A 115 -17.54 2.66 18.77
CA LYS A 115 -17.12 1.61 17.83
C LYS A 115 -15.58 1.47 17.70
N GLU A 116 -14.84 1.70 18.79
CA GLU A 116 -13.37 1.82 18.78
C GLU A 116 -12.67 0.64 18.07
N LYS A 117 -13.16 -0.59 18.26
CA LYS A 117 -12.63 -1.79 17.58
C LYS A 117 -12.60 -1.64 16.06
N GLY A 118 -13.70 -1.13 15.48
CA GLY A 118 -13.80 -0.93 14.04
C GLY A 118 -12.80 0.12 13.56
N PHE A 119 -12.72 1.26 14.24
CA PHE A 119 -11.79 2.34 13.88
C PHE A 119 -10.33 1.86 13.88
N TYR A 120 -9.89 1.27 14.98
CA TYR A 120 -8.49 0.86 15.13
C TYR A 120 -8.11 -0.34 14.24
N ALA A 121 -9.04 -1.27 14.00
CA ALA A 121 -8.79 -2.34 13.03
C ALA A 121 -8.64 -1.77 11.61
N LEU A 122 -9.52 -0.85 11.20
CA LEU A 122 -9.43 -0.20 9.89
C LEU A 122 -8.17 0.66 9.74
N MET A 123 -7.74 1.35 10.79
CA MET A 123 -6.47 2.09 10.80
C MET A 123 -5.27 1.18 10.52
N LEU A 124 -5.23 -0.01 11.11
CA LEU A 124 -4.15 -0.97 10.88
C LEU A 124 -4.20 -1.60 9.47
N VAL A 125 -5.41 -1.92 8.97
CA VAL A 125 -5.59 -2.38 7.58
C VAL A 125 -5.19 -1.29 6.58
N LEU A 126 -5.52 -0.03 6.87
CA LEU A 126 -5.09 1.13 6.08
C LEU A 126 -3.56 1.20 6.00
N THR A 127 -2.85 1.00 7.12
CA THR A 127 -1.38 0.95 7.13
C THR A 127 -0.82 -0.15 6.23
N THR A 128 -1.41 -1.35 6.27
CA THR A 128 -1.03 -2.46 5.38
C THR A 128 -1.17 -2.06 3.90
N GLY A 129 -2.30 -1.44 3.55
CA GLY A 129 -2.54 -0.95 2.18
C GLY A 129 -1.51 0.09 1.74
N MET A 130 -1.19 1.06 2.61
CA MET A 130 -0.20 2.10 2.31
C MET A 130 1.20 1.52 2.10
N ILE A 131 1.69 0.68 3.02
CA ILE A 131 3.00 0.04 2.88
C ILE A 131 3.04 -0.84 1.64
N GLY A 132 2.00 -1.64 1.41
CA GLY A 132 1.88 -2.52 0.25
C GLY A 132 2.00 -1.79 -1.08
N VAL A 133 1.39 -0.61 -1.20
CA VAL A 133 1.53 0.23 -2.40
C VAL A 133 2.98 0.66 -2.63
N PHE A 134 3.72 1.01 -1.59
CA PHE A 134 5.11 1.47 -1.74
C PHE A 134 6.11 0.36 -2.03
N VAL A 135 5.81 -0.89 -1.63
CA VAL A 135 6.76 -2.01 -1.79
C VAL A 135 6.40 -2.97 -2.93
N SER A 136 5.28 -2.79 -3.62
CA SER A 136 4.85 -3.71 -4.69
C SER A 136 5.59 -3.48 -6.00
N LEU A 137 6.11 -4.55 -6.58
CA LEU A 137 6.81 -4.58 -7.87
C LEU A 137 6.06 -5.40 -8.94
N ASP A 138 4.89 -5.92 -8.59
CA ASP A 138 3.90 -6.48 -9.48
C ASP A 138 2.71 -5.50 -9.56
N LEU A 139 2.33 -5.07 -10.76
CA LEU A 139 1.31 -4.03 -10.96
C LEU A 139 -0.09 -4.47 -10.51
N PHE A 140 -0.38 -5.77 -10.55
CA PHE A 140 -1.64 -6.28 -10.03
C PHE A 140 -1.64 -6.26 -8.50
N LEU A 141 -0.53 -6.68 -7.87
CA LEU A 141 -0.36 -6.58 -6.42
C LEU A 141 -0.42 -5.12 -5.93
N PHE A 142 0.24 -4.21 -6.65
CA PHE A 142 0.14 -2.76 -6.42
C PHE A 142 -1.32 -2.30 -6.45
N TYR A 143 -2.09 -2.70 -7.46
CA TYR A 143 -3.51 -2.35 -7.58
C TYR A 143 -4.34 -2.93 -6.42
N VAL A 144 -4.07 -4.16 -5.99
CA VAL A 144 -4.74 -4.76 -4.83
C VAL A 144 -4.50 -3.92 -3.57
N PHE A 145 -3.26 -3.56 -3.26
CA PHE A 145 -2.98 -2.69 -2.11
C PHE A 145 -3.56 -1.28 -2.28
N TRP A 146 -3.63 -0.79 -3.52
CA TRP A 146 -4.27 0.47 -3.85
C TRP A 146 -5.76 0.50 -3.48
N GLU A 147 -6.48 -0.57 -3.76
CA GLU A 147 -7.89 -0.73 -3.37
C GLU A 147 -8.05 -1.06 -1.87
N VAL A 148 -7.13 -1.86 -1.31
CA VAL A 148 -7.15 -2.20 0.12
C VAL A 148 -7.03 -0.96 1.00
N MET A 149 -6.25 0.07 0.64
CA MET A 149 -6.24 1.31 1.44
C MET A 149 -7.53 2.12 1.31
N LEU A 150 -8.24 2.01 0.18
CA LEU A 150 -9.41 2.81 -0.15
C LEU A 150 -10.62 2.42 0.72
N VAL A 151 -10.82 1.12 0.94
CA VAL A 151 -11.94 0.59 1.73
C VAL A 151 -11.93 1.06 3.19
N PRO A 152 -10.82 0.99 3.96
CA PRO A 152 -10.74 1.55 5.29
C PRO A 152 -11.02 3.05 5.35
N MET A 153 -10.47 3.83 4.42
CA MET A 153 -10.70 5.27 4.39
C MET A 153 -12.18 5.61 4.23
N TYR A 154 -12.90 4.90 3.35
CA TYR A 154 -14.34 5.06 3.19
C TYR A 154 -15.10 4.90 4.51
N PHE A 155 -14.83 3.81 5.26
CA PHE A 155 -15.49 3.56 6.55
C PHE A 155 -15.05 4.53 7.64
N ILE A 156 -13.76 4.86 7.71
CA ILE A 156 -13.21 5.82 8.68
C ILE A 156 -13.91 7.17 8.53
N ILE A 157 -14.00 7.68 7.29
CA ILE A 157 -14.71 8.93 6.99
C ILE A 157 -16.19 8.78 7.29
N GLY A 158 -16.87 7.74 6.77
CA GLY A 158 -18.32 7.61 6.85
C GLY A 158 -18.87 7.41 8.26
N VAL A 159 -18.14 6.72 9.14
CA VAL A 159 -18.60 6.39 10.50
C VAL A 159 -18.08 7.37 11.56
N TRP A 160 -16.84 7.86 11.44
CA TRP A 160 -16.21 8.73 12.44
C TRP A 160 -15.93 10.16 11.96
N GLY A 161 -16.18 10.47 10.69
CA GLY A 161 -16.07 11.84 10.18
C GLY A 161 -17.07 12.82 10.81
N GLY A 162 -16.88 14.10 10.50
CA GLY A 162 -17.71 15.20 11.01
C GLY A 162 -19.07 15.38 10.32
N LYS A 163 -19.56 16.63 10.27
CA LYS A 163 -20.82 16.96 9.59
C LYS A 163 -20.71 16.63 8.09
N GLY A 164 -21.74 16.00 7.53
CA GLY A 164 -21.75 15.60 6.11
C GLY A 164 -20.89 14.37 5.77
N ARG A 165 -20.40 13.62 6.77
CA ARG A 165 -19.52 12.45 6.60
C ARG A 165 -19.97 11.42 5.57
N LEU A 166 -21.27 11.13 5.47
CA LEU A 166 -21.77 10.15 4.50
C LEU A 166 -21.54 10.63 3.07
N TYR A 167 -21.93 11.87 2.79
CA TYR A 167 -21.70 12.50 1.49
C TYR A 167 -20.20 12.59 1.15
N ALA A 168 -19.37 12.99 2.13
CA ALA A 168 -17.93 13.06 1.95
C ALA A 168 -17.31 11.68 1.66
N SER A 169 -17.70 10.64 2.41
CA SER A 169 -17.21 9.27 2.21
C SER A 169 -17.60 8.70 0.83
N LEU A 170 -18.85 8.91 0.41
CA LEU A 170 -19.33 8.45 -0.90
C LEU A 170 -18.62 9.19 -2.03
N LYS A 171 -18.45 10.52 -1.92
CA LYS A 171 -17.70 11.30 -2.91
C LYS A 171 -16.26 10.82 -3.01
N PHE A 172 -15.55 10.72 -1.87
CA PHE A 172 -14.19 10.21 -1.82
C PHE A 172 -14.09 8.84 -2.50
N PHE A 173 -14.95 7.89 -2.12
CA PHE A 173 -14.94 6.53 -2.66
C PHE A 173 -15.22 6.50 -4.16
N ILE A 174 -16.27 7.17 -4.63
CA ILE A 174 -16.64 7.14 -6.06
C ILE A 174 -15.57 7.79 -6.94
N TYR A 175 -15.03 8.94 -6.53
CA TYR A 175 -13.99 9.63 -7.30
C TYR A 175 -12.72 8.78 -7.38
N THR A 176 -12.27 8.25 -6.25
CA THR A 176 -11.03 7.45 -6.19
C THR A 176 -11.18 6.11 -6.90
N MET A 177 -12.32 5.42 -6.75
CA MET A 177 -12.61 4.15 -7.42
C MET A 177 -12.74 4.31 -8.94
N LEU A 178 -13.35 5.41 -9.42
CA LEU A 178 -13.46 5.64 -10.86
C LEU A 178 -12.07 5.82 -11.51
N GLY A 179 -11.21 6.61 -10.87
CA GLY A 179 -9.83 6.77 -11.32
C GLY A 179 -9.07 5.44 -11.30
N SER A 180 -9.18 4.67 -10.22
CA SER A 180 -8.46 3.41 -10.08
C SER A 180 -8.94 2.34 -11.08
N LEU A 181 -10.22 2.27 -11.41
CA LEU A 181 -10.73 1.35 -12.45
C LEU A 181 -10.11 1.65 -13.83
N LEU A 182 -9.94 2.92 -14.19
CA LEU A 182 -9.25 3.29 -15.43
C LEU A 182 -7.78 2.90 -15.40
N MET A 183 -7.11 3.09 -14.26
CA MET A 183 -5.75 2.62 -14.06
C MET A 183 -5.65 1.08 -14.20
N LEU A 184 -6.61 0.32 -13.68
CA LEU A 184 -6.65 -1.14 -13.87
C LEU A 184 -6.73 -1.51 -15.36
N VAL A 185 -7.59 -0.85 -16.13
CA VAL A 185 -7.66 -1.07 -17.58
C VAL A 185 -6.31 -0.80 -18.23
N ALA A 186 -5.62 0.29 -17.84
CA ALA A 186 -4.31 0.59 -18.38
C ALA A 186 -3.25 -0.47 -18.01
N ILE A 187 -3.26 -0.96 -16.77
CA ILE A 187 -2.40 -2.07 -16.31
C ILE A 187 -2.65 -3.32 -17.16
N LEU A 188 -3.91 -3.68 -17.42
CA LEU A 188 -4.26 -4.85 -18.23
C LEU A 188 -3.82 -4.71 -19.69
N VAL A 189 -3.94 -3.52 -20.28
CA VAL A 189 -3.47 -3.25 -21.65
C VAL A 189 -1.95 -3.39 -21.74
N LEU A 190 -1.22 -2.83 -20.77
CA LEU A 190 0.24 -2.94 -20.71
C LEU A 190 0.71 -4.38 -20.51
N PHE A 191 0.06 -5.11 -19.60
CA PHE A 191 0.26 -6.54 -19.37
C PHE A 191 0.09 -7.34 -20.67
N TYR A 192 -1.02 -7.13 -21.39
CA TYR A 192 -1.27 -7.84 -22.63
C TYR A 192 -0.28 -7.47 -23.73
N SER A 193 0.11 -6.20 -23.82
CA SER A 193 1.11 -5.72 -24.78
C SER A 193 2.47 -6.40 -24.57
N ALA A 194 3.00 -6.39 -23.33
CA ALA A 194 4.25 -7.06 -23.00
C ALA A 194 4.17 -8.58 -23.22
N GLY A 195 3.03 -9.19 -22.91
CA GLY A 195 2.77 -10.61 -23.15
C GLY A 195 2.79 -10.97 -24.64
N ARG A 196 2.20 -10.15 -25.50
CA ARG A 196 2.23 -10.34 -26.95
C ARG A 196 3.63 -10.20 -27.55
N ALA A 197 4.47 -9.33 -26.97
CA ALA A 197 5.84 -9.12 -27.44
C ALA A 197 6.79 -10.27 -27.05
N THR A 198 6.55 -10.93 -25.90
CA THR A 198 7.50 -11.91 -25.33
C THR A 198 6.97 -13.35 -25.27
N GLY A 199 5.67 -13.56 -25.44
CA GLY A 199 4.99 -14.83 -25.16
C GLY A 199 4.79 -15.11 -23.67
N VAL A 200 5.21 -14.21 -22.77
CA VAL A 200 5.11 -14.36 -21.31
C VAL A 200 4.19 -13.29 -20.75
N PHE A 201 3.04 -13.70 -20.21
CA PHE A 201 2.08 -12.82 -19.55
C PHE A 201 2.46 -12.67 -18.07
N SER A 202 2.87 -11.47 -17.67
CA SER A 202 3.37 -11.18 -16.32
C SER A 202 3.03 -9.76 -15.89
N PHE A 203 2.55 -9.59 -14.66
CA PHE A 203 2.30 -8.27 -14.07
C PHE A 203 3.54 -7.62 -13.45
N GLN A 204 4.71 -8.27 -13.53
CA GLN A 204 5.97 -7.69 -13.05
C GLN A 204 6.25 -6.35 -13.72
N TYR A 205 6.47 -5.33 -12.91
CA TYR A 205 6.74 -3.97 -13.37
C TYR A 205 7.92 -3.91 -14.35
N GLU A 206 9.02 -4.60 -14.03
CA GLU A 206 10.22 -4.64 -14.87
C GLU A 206 10.00 -5.32 -16.23
N HIS A 207 9.14 -6.34 -16.29
CA HIS A 207 8.79 -7.00 -17.56
C HIS A 207 7.93 -6.08 -18.42
N ILE A 208 6.93 -5.44 -17.83
CA ILE A 208 6.07 -4.49 -18.54
C ILE A 208 6.88 -3.29 -19.02
N LEU A 209 7.74 -2.71 -18.18
CA LEU A 209 8.58 -1.57 -18.53
C LEU A 209 9.51 -1.86 -19.72
N ARG A 210 10.04 -3.09 -19.78
CA ARG A 210 11.00 -3.48 -20.82
C ARG A 210 10.35 -3.88 -22.14
N TYR A 211 9.16 -4.48 -22.10
CA TYR A 211 8.60 -5.18 -23.26
C TYR A 211 7.24 -4.65 -23.73
N ALA A 212 6.51 -3.86 -22.93
CA ALA A 212 5.26 -3.28 -23.39
C ALA A 212 5.52 -2.26 -24.51
N THR A 213 4.99 -2.53 -25.70
CA THR A 213 5.03 -1.59 -26.82
C THR A 213 3.69 -0.89 -26.94
N VAL A 214 3.68 0.43 -26.87
CA VAL A 214 2.44 1.23 -26.96
C VAL A 214 2.55 2.20 -28.14
N PRO A 215 2.08 1.82 -29.34
CA PRO A 215 2.22 2.65 -30.53
C PRO A 215 1.23 3.83 -30.55
N GLY A 216 1.67 4.95 -31.13
CA GLY A 216 0.82 6.08 -31.47
C GLY A 216 0.14 6.75 -30.28
N SER A 217 -1.13 7.14 -30.44
CA SER A 217 -1.91 7.86 -29.43
C SER A 217 -2.31 7.02 -28.21
N ALA A 218 -2.14 5.69 -28.26
CA ALA A 218 -2.48 4.82 -27.13
C ALA A 218 -1.65 5.16 -25.87
N GLY A 219 -0.38 5.58 -26.04
CA GLY A 219 0.48 5.96 -24.93
C GLY A 219 -0.07 7.15 -24.15
N PHE A 220 -0.65 8.13 -24.84
CA PHE A 220 -1.29 9.29 -24.23
C PHE A 220 -2.51 8.87 -23.39
N TRP A 221 -3.35 7.97 -23.89
CA TRP A 221 -4.54 7.50 -23.15
C TRP A 221 -4.19 6.62 -21.95
N LEU A 222 -3.19 5.73 -22.09
CA LEU A 222 -2.71 4.92 -20.97
C LEU A 222 -2.08 5.81 -19.89
N PHE A 223 -1.25 6.78 -20.29
CA PHE A 223 -0.74 7.79 -19.37
C PHE A 223 -1.90 8.55 -18.70
N GLY A 224 -2.90 9.00 -19.47
CA GLY A 224 -4.07 9.71 -18.96
C GLY A 224 -4.85 8.90 -17.91
N ALA A 225 -4.97 7.58 -18.10
CA ALA A 225 -5.64 6.69 -17.14
C ALA A 225 -4.88 6.60 -15.80
N PHE A 226 -3.55 6.42 -15.84
CA PHE A 226 -2.73 6.47 -14.62
C PHE A 226 -2.76 7.87 -14.00
N PHE A 227 -2.54 8.90 -14.82
CA PHE A 227 -2.51 10.29 -14.39
C PHE A 227 -3.80 10.68 -13.68
N LEU A 228 -4.97 10.33 -14.21
CA LEU A 228 -6.25 10.64 -13.57
C LEU A 228 -6.39 9.95 -12.20
N ALA A 229 -6.01 8.67 -12.09
CA ALA A 229 -6.05 7.94 -10.82
C ALA A 229 -5.16 8.59 -9.74
N PHE A 230 -3.95 9.03 -10.13
CA PHE A 230 -3.05 9.76 -9.24
C PHE A 230 -3.52 11.19 -8.96
N ALA A 231 -4.01 11.92 -9.96
CA ALA A 231 -4.43 13.31 -9.84
C ALA A 231 -5.62 13.48 -8.89
N ILE A 232 -6.58 12.54 -8.91
CA ILE A 232 -7.68 12.49 -7.94
C ILE A 232 -7.17 12.26 -6.51
N LYS A 233 -6.11 11.45 -6.36
CA LYS A 233 -5.55 11.07 -5.05
C LYS A 233 -4.56 12.10 -4.49
N VAL A 234 -3.91 12.88 -5.35
CA VAL A 234 -2.98 14.01 -5.05
C VAL A 234 -3.73 15.35 -4.88
N PRO A 235 -5.05 15.33 -4.75
CA PRO A 235 -5.99 16.41 -5.13
C PRO A 235 -5.43 17.54 -6.04
N MET A 236 -5.11 17.22 -7.30
CA MET A 236 -4.70 18.24 -8.29
C MET A 236 -5.91 19.04 -8.80
N VAL A 237 -5.74 20.29 -9.24
CA VAL A 237 -6.80 21.03 -9.96
C VAL A 237 -7.13 20.29 -11.28
N PRO A 238 -8.42 20.06 -11.64
CA PRO A 238 -9.67 20.46 -10.97
C PRO A 238 -10.33 19.37 -10.10
N PHE A 239 -9.58 18.36 -9.66
CA PHE A 239 -10.05 17.14 -8.98
C PHE A 239 -9.95 17.16 -7.44
N HIS A 240 -9.76 18.33 -6.81
CA HIS A 240 -9.68 18.49 -5.35
C HIS A 240 -11.04 18.54 -4.65
#